data_AF-A0A7C5KKR1-F1
#
_entry.id   AF-A0A7C5KKR1-F1
#
_cell.length_a   1.000
_cell.length_b   1.000
_cell.length_c   1.000
_cell.angle_alpha   90.00
_cell.angle_beta   90.00
_cell.angle_gamma   90.00
#
_symmetry.space_group_name_H-M   'P 1'
#
loop_
_entity.id
_entity.type
_entity.pdbx_description
1 polymer ?
#
loop_
_entity_poly.entity_id
_entity_poly.type
_entity_poly.pdbx_seq_one_letter_code
_entity_poly.pdbx_strand_id
1 'polypeptide(L)'
;MNEATLRDFFLDRCTAEDLRNELYGTVGRGVDVTKFSITDMDAEFTVKAEHLVKICDAIIKGSLRPADLAVFGFCLQASESFQWDSNDPDGDLVADALEKWASQEINYPLTFNNVLRFKARLLGDPQELHQHGTS
;
A
#
# COMPACT_ATOMS: atom_id res chain seq x y z
N MET A 1 -12.27 -4.35 1.16
CA MET A 1 -11.16 -3.77 1.93
C MET A 1 -11.76 -2.77 2.90
N ASN A 2 -11.74 -3.08 4.19
CA ASN A 2 -12.19 -2.16 5.22
C ASN A 2 -11.05 -1.20 5.64
N GLU A 3 -11.28 0.11 5.54
CA GLU A 3 -10.31 1.15 5.92
C GLU A 3 -9.90 1.05 7.39
N ALA A 4 -10.83 0.72 8.29
CA ALA A 4 -10.54 0.56 9.70
C ALA A 4 -9.57 -0.60 9.95
N THR A 5 -9.61 -1.66 9.14
CA THR A 5 -8.65 -2.78 9.25
C THR A 5 -7.26 -2.34 8.79
N LEU A 6 -7.15 -1.54 7.72
CA LEU A 6 -5.87 -0.98 7.28
C LEU A 6 -5.26 -0.06 8.33
N ARG A 7 -6.09 0.83 8.91
CA ARG A 7 -5.70 1.69 10.02
C ARG A 7 -5.25 0.86 11.23
N ASP A 8 -6.00 -0.17 11.60
CA ASP A 8 -5.68 -1.01 12.73
C ASP A 8 -4.38 -1.79 12.51
N PHE A 9 -4.07 -2.19 11.26
CA PHE A 9 -2.76 -2.74 10.91
C PHE A 9 -1.64 -1.70 11.09
N PHE A 10 -1.85 -0.46 10.65
CA PHE A 10 -0.87 0.62 10.87
C PHE A 10 -0.65 0.91 12.35
N LEU A 11 -1.66 0.71 13.19
CA LEU A 11 -1.60 0.88 14.64
C LEU A 11 -1.17 -0.38 15.41
N ASP A 12 -0.73 -1.45 14.72
CA ASP A 12 -0.36 -2.74 15.30
C ASP A 12 -1.48 -3.41 16.13
N ARG A 13 -2.75 -3.08 15.83
CA ARG A 13 -3.95 -3.65 16.48
C ARG A 13 -4.43 -4.93 15.80
N CYS A 14 -4.00 -5.20 14.57
CA CYS A 14 -4.19 -6.47 13.88
C CYS A 14 -2.92 -6.91 13.15
N THR A 15 -2.86 -8.18 12.78
CA THR A 15 -1.68 -8.77 12.12
C THR A 15 -1.79 -8.67 10.59
N ALA A 16 -0.66 -8.90 9.90
CA ALA A 16 -0.67 -9.02 8.44
C ALA A 16 -1.52 -10.22 7.95
N GLU A 17 -1.69 -11.26 8.77
CA GLU A 17 -2.57 -12.38 8.45
C GLU A 17 -4.05 -11.99 8.54
N ASP A 18 -4.41 -11.20 9.55
CA ASP A 18 -5.77 -10.64 9.66
C ASP A 18 -6.07 -9.72 8.48
N LEU A 19 -5.12 -8.86 8.11
CA LEU A 19 -5.23 -7.99 6.94
C LEU A 19 -5.38 -8.80 5.64
N ARG A 20 -4.62 -9.88 5.49
CA ARG A 20 -4.74 -10.81 4.36
C ARG A 20 -6.12 -11.48 4.34
N ASN A 21 -6.61 -11.92 5.49
CA ASN A 21 -7.92 -12.53 5.62
C ASN A 21 -9.03 -11.51 5.36
N GLU A 22 -8.85 -10.22 5.63
CA GLU A 22 -9.80 -9.18 5.20
C GLU A 22 -9.75 -8.99 3.67
N LEU A 23 -8.57 -9.04 3.06
CA LEU A 23 -8.42 -8.93 1.61
C LEU A 23 -9.07 -10.10 0.84
N TYR A 24 -9.01 -11.32 1.37
CA TYR A 24 -9.45 -12.54 0.65
C TYR A 24 -10.56 -13.34 1.33
N GLY A 25 -10.82 -13.11 2.61
CA GLY A 25 -11.73 -13.91 3.44
C GLY A 25 -13.20 -13.64 3.18
N THR A 26 -13.54 -12.54 2.52
CA THR A 26 -14.90 -12.29 1.98
C THR A 26 -15.12 -12.96 0.63
N VAL A 27 -14.15 -13.74 0.11
CA VAL A 27 -14.32 -14.54 -1.10
C VAL A 27 -15.00 -15.86 -0.75
N GLY A 28 -16.31 -15.79 -0.51
CA GLY A 28 -17.18 -16.93 -0.82
C GLY A 28 -17.02 -17.25 -2.30
N ARG A 29 -16.71 -18.53 -2.63
CA ARG A 29 -16.66 -19.09 -3.99
C ARG A 29 -17.70 -18.42 -4.91
N GLY A 30 -17.26 -17.46 -5.71
CA GLY A 30 -18.08 -16.74 -6.67
C GLY A 30 -17.18 -16.35 -7.83
N VAL A 31 -17.52 -16.87 -9.00
CA VAL A 31 -16.76 -16.82 -10.24
C VAL A 31 -16.54 -15.37 -10.69
N ASP A 32 -15.27 -15.04 -10.96
CA ASP A 32 -14.78 -13.94 -11.82
C ASP A 32 -15.55 -12.61 -11.81
N VAL A 33 -15.43 -11.83 -10.72
CA VAL A 33 -15.22 -10.37 -10.77
C VAL A 33 -14.59 -9.94 -9.45
N THR A 34 -13.34 -9.46 -9.44
CA THR A 34 -12.72 -8.82 -8.27
C THR A 34 -13.35 -7.43 -8.08
N LYS A 35 -14.57 -7.35 -7.51
CA LYS A 35 -15.14 -6.09 -7.07
C LYS A 35 -14.46 -5.68 -5.76
N PHE A 36 -13.56 -4.71 -5.83
CA PHE A 36 -13.01 -4.07 -4.64
C PHE A 36 -14.09 -3.17 -4.03
N SER A 37 -14.80 -3.65 -3.00
CA SER A 37 -15.60 -2.76 -2.14
C SER A 37 -14.68 -2.16 -1.08
N ILE A 38 -14.52 -0.84 -1.10
CA ILE A 38 -13.91 -0.10 0.01
C ILE A 38 -15.01 0.17 1.02
N THR A 39 -14.73 -0.04 2.29
CA THR A 39 -15.65 0.30 3.38
C THR A 39 -14.99 1.40 4.21
N ASP A 40 -15.62 2.58 4.16
CA ASP A 40 -15.11 3.79 4.78
C ASP A 40 -15.06 3.65 6.30
N MET A 41 -14.08 4.34 6.92
CA MET A 41 -14.03 4.49 8.37
C MET A 41 -14.56 5.86 8.82
N ASP A 42 -15.19 5.91 10.00
CA ASP A 42 -15.73 7.16 10.57
C ASP A 42 -14.66 8.08 11.19
N ALA A 43 -13.39 7.95 10.81
CA ALA A 43 -12.29 8.68 11.44
C ALA A 43 -11.19 9.01 10.44
N GLU A 44 -10.62 10.21 10.56
CA GLU A 44 -9.43 10.59 9.80
C GLU A 44 -8.17 9.91 10.36
N PHE A 45 -7.25 9.54 9.48
CA PHE A 45 -5.97 8.96 9.84
C PHE A 45 -4.84 9.53 8.98
N THR A 46 -3.82 10.08 9.65
CA THR A 46 -2.62 10.56 8.98
C THR A 46 -1.70 9.39 8.63
N VAL A 47 -1.57 9.11 7.33
CA VAL A 47 -0.62 8.16 6.78
C VAL A 47 0.77 8.79 6.75
N LYS A 48 1.78 7.97 7.04
CA LYS A 48 3.18 8.36 7.12
C LYS A 48 4.04 7.33 6.41
N ALA A 49 5.28 7.65 6.06
CA ALA A 49 6.16 6.69 5.38
C ALA A 49 6.34 5.41 6.20
N GLU A 50 6.42 5.52 7.53
CA GLU A 50 6.51 4.36 8.44
C GLU A 50 5.33 3.38 8.31
N HIS A 51 4.12 3.87 8.03
CA HIS A 51 2.95 3.04 7.82
C HIS A 51 3.05 2.25 6.51
N LEU A 52 3.57 2.87 5.45
CA LEU A 52 3.80 2.18 4.17
C LEU A 52 4.93 1.14 4.27
N VAL A 53 5.98 1.43 5.06
CA VAL A 53 7.05 0.45 5.35
C VAL A 53 6.48 -0.83 5.97
N LYS A 54 5.47 -0.73 6.85
CA LYS A 54 4.82 -1.92 7.44
C LYS A 54 4.18 -2.82 6.39
N ILE A 55 3.56 -2.25 5.35
CA ILE A 55 3.01 -3.03 4.24
C ILE A 55 4.14 -3.73 3.47
N CYS A 56 5.22 -3.00 3.15
CA CYS A 56 6.38 -3.60 2.49
C CYS A 56 6.97 -4.75 3.32
N ASP A 57 7.08 -4.59 4.64
CA ASP A 57 7.57 -5.63 5.54
C ASP A 57 6.69 -6.87 5.57
N ALA A 58 5.36 -6.70 5.58
CA ALA A 58 4.43 -7.80 5.51
C ALA A 58 4.55 -8.59 4.19
N ILE A 59 4.85 -7.92 3.08
CA ILE A 59 5.12 -8.57 1.79
C ILE A 59 6.49 -9.27 1.80
N ILE A 60 7.53 -8.60 2.33
CA ILE A 60 8.88 -9.16 2.41
C ILE A 60 8.90 -10.44 3.27
N LYS A 61 8.10 -10.47 4.33
CA LYS A 61 7.91 -11.65 5.20
C LYS A 61 7.03 -12.73 4.58
N GLY A 62 6.41 -12.48 3.43
CA GLY A 62 5.52 -13.41 2.74
C GLY A 62 4.10 -13.51 3.33
N SER A 63 3.73 -12.62 4.24
CA SER A 63 2.36 -12.55 4.78
C SER A 63 1.37 -11.95 3.78
N LEU A 64 1.85 -11.06 2.90
CA LEU A 64 1.10 -10.45 1.80
C LEU A 64 1.81 -10.70 0.46
N ARG A 65 1.08 -10.55 -0.64
CA ARG A 65 1.64 -10.69 -2.00
C ARG A 65 2.04 -9.32 -2.53
N PRO A 66 3.09 -9.22 -3.37
CA PRO A 66 3.44 -7.97 -4.02
C PRO A 66 2.28 -7.30 -4.79
N ALA A 67 1.43 -8.11 -5.44
CA ALA A 67 0.24 -7.63 -6.16
C ALA A 67 -0.79 -6.93 -5.24
N ASP A 68 -0.75 -7.17 -3.93
CA ASP A 68 -1.66 -6.51 -2.98
C ASP A 68 -1.32 -5.03 -2.79
N LEU A 69 -0.09 -4.59 -3.12
CA LEU A 69 0.29 -3.17 -3.06
C LEU A 69 -0.63 -2.29 -3.88
N ALA A 70 -1.11 -2.75 -5.04
CA ALA A 70 -2.04 -1.99 -5.84
C ALA A 70 -3.38 -1.77 -5.14
N VAL A 71 -3.85 -2.77 -4.39
CA VAL A 71 -5.10 -2.68 -3.64
C VAL A 71 -4.95 -1.66 -2.51
N PHE A 72 -3.82 -1.69 -1.79
CA PHE A 72 -3.53 -0.70 -0.75
C PHE A 72 -3.33 0.69 -1.33
N GLY A 73 -2.59 0.82 -2.43
CA GLY A 73 -2.38 2.09 -3.14
C GLY A 73 -3.69 2.72 -3.58
N PHE A 74 -4.56 1.93 -4.22
CA PHE A 74 -5.90 2.38 -4.61
C PHE A 74 -6.77 2.74 -3.40
N CYS A 75 -6.80 1.90 -2.37
CA CYS A 75 -7.58 2.14 -1.16
C CYS A 75 -7.18 3.46 -0.49
N LEU A 76 -5.88 3.71 -0.33
CA LEU A 76 -5.37 4.92 0.31
C LEU A 76 -5.62 6.18 -0.53
N GLN A 77 -5.51 6.10 -1.86
CA GLN A 77 -5.78 7.24 -2.75
C GLN A 77 -7.25 7.56 -2.94
N ALA A 78 -8.13 6.55 -2.91
CA ALA A 78 -9.56 6.71 -3.09
C ALA A 78 -10.29 7.13 -1.80
N SER A 79 -9.63 6.98 -0.66
CA SER A 79 -10.19 7.29 0.66
C SER A 79 -10.13 8.78 0.98
N GLU A 80 -11.23 9.34 1.48
CA GLU A 80 -11.24 10.67 2.09
C GLU A 80 -10.77 10.63 3.57
N SER A 81 -10.73 9.46 4.18
CA SER A 81 -10.37 9.26 5.59
C SER A 81 -8.85 9.22 5.79
N PHE A 82 -8.10 8.75 4.80
CA PHE A 82 -6.65 8.71 4.84
C PHE A 82 -6.04 10.01 4.30
N GLN A 83 -5.20 10.64 5.10
CA GLN A 83 -4.62 11.94 4.81
C GLN A 83 -3.10 11.89 4.94
N TRP A 84 -2.37 12.67 4.14
CA TRP A 84 -0.93 12.89 4.29
C TRP A 84 -0.61 14.33 3.86
N ASP A 85 0.36 14.97 4.52
CA ASP A 85 0.75 16.34 4.20
C ASP A 85 1.81 16.35 3.10
N SER A 86 1.40 16.60 1.86
CA SER A 86 2.32 16.70 0.71
C SER A 86 3.26 17.91 0.77
N ASN A 87 3.11 18.81 1.76
CA ASN A 87 4.08 19.89 2.00
C ASN A 87 5.20 19.46 2.95
N ASP A 88 5.09 18.29 3.59
CA ASP A 88 6.14 17.69 4.41
C ASP A 88 6.90 16.61 3.63
N PRO A 89 8.24 16.48 3.82
CA PRO A 89 9.01 15.44 3.14
C PRO A 89 8.49 14.01 3.35
N ASP A 90 7.90 13.70 4.51
CA ASP A 90 7.30 12.38 4.77
C ASP A 90 6.04 12.17 3.92
N GLY A 91 5.17 13.17 3.81
CA GLY A 91 3.96 13.08 3.00
C GLY A 91 4.23 13.09 1.49
N ASP A 92 5.31 13.74 1.03
CA ASP A 92 5.78 13.62 -0.36
C ASP A 92 6.22 12.17 -0.67
N LEU A 93 6.94 11.52 0.25
CA LEU A 93 7.29 10.10 0.10
C LEU A 93 6.06 9.18 0.07
N VAL A 94 5.04 9.48 0.88
CA VAL A 94 3.77 8.75 0.87
C VAL A 94 3.09 8.91 -0.50
N ALA A 95 2.93 10.14 -0.98
CA ALA A 95 2.31 10.42 -2.28
C ALA A 95 3.04 9.68 -3.42
N ASP A 96 4.36 9.81 -3.48
CA ASP A 96 5.23 9.20 -4.49
C ASP A 96 5.14 7.66 -4.51
N ALA A 97 5.08 7.03 -3.34
CA ALA A 97 4.95 5.59 -3.21
C ALA A 97 3.56 5.11 -3.66
N LEU A 98 2.50 5.78 -3.20
CA LEU A 98 1.12 5.40 -3.53
C LEU A 98 0.87 5.53 -5.03
N GLU A 99 1.34 6.60 -5.67
CA GLU A 99 1.24 6.80 -7.12
C GLU A 99 1.85 5.61 -7.88
N LYS A 100 3.06 5.18 -7.50
CA LYS A 100 3.73 4.02 -8.11
C LYS A 100 3.03 2.70 -7.84
N TRP A 101 2.38 2.54 -6.69
CA TRP A 101 1.65 1.31 -6.36
C TRP A 101 0.33 1.20 -7.14
N ALA A 102 -0.37 2.32 -7.33
CA ALA A 102 -1.62 2.35 -8.08
C ALA A 102 -1.40 2.29 -9.60
N SER A 103 -0.33 2.93 -10.09
CA SER A 103 0.06 2.91 -11.50
C SER A 103 0.86 1.65 -11.80
N GLN A 104 0.16 0.51 -11.95
CA GLN A 104 0.73 -0.77 -12.42
C GLN A 104 1.17 -0.72 -13.91
N GLU A 105 1.72 0.40 -14.36
CA GLU A 105 2.25 0.51 -15.71
C GLU A 105 3.46 -0.41 -15.89
N ILE A 106 3.81 -0.67 -17.15
CA ILE A 106 4.90 -1.54 -17.61
C ILE A 106 6.23 -1.27 -16.86
N ASN A 107 6.44 -0.06 -16.35
CA ASN A 107 7.65 0.39 -15.68
C ASN A 107 7.74 0.03 -14.17
N TYR A 108 6.64 -0.34 -13.51
CA TYR A 108 6.64 -0.66 -12.07
C TYR A 108 5.91 -1.95 -11.75
N PRO A 109 6.34 -3.10 -12.31
CA PRO A 109 5.73 -4.37 -11.96
C PRO A 109 5.87 -4.60 -10.46
N LEU A 110 4.76 -4.91 -9.78
CA LEU A 110 4.74 -5.17 -8.35
C LEU A 110 5.40 -6.52 -8.05
N THR A 111 6.72 -6.51 -8.06
CA THR A 111 7.61 -7.64 -7.78
C THR A 111 8.26 -7.45 -6.42
N PHE A 112 8.73 -8.55 -5.81
CA PHE A 112 9.44 -8.51 -4.54
C PHE A 112 10.64 -7.54 -4.55
N ASN A 113 11.40 -7.51 -5.65
CA ASN A 113 12.53 -6.59 -5.82
C ASN A 113 12.10 -5.12 -5.79
N ASN A 114 10.97 -4.79 -6.41
CA ASN A 114 10.43 -3.43 -6.37
C ASN A 114 9.90 -3.07 -4.98
N VAL A 115 9.30 -4.03 -4.25
CA VAL A 115 8.89 -3.82 -2.86
C VAL A 115 10.07 -3.47 -1.95
N LEU A 116 11.21 -4.14 -2.13
CA LEU A 116 12.44 -3.80 -1.39
C LEU A 116 12.92 -2.37 -1.69
N ARG A 117 12.84 -1.95 -2.96
CA ARG A 117 13.20 -0.58 -3.38
C ARG A 117 12.25 0.47 -2.81
N PHE A 118 10.94 0.21 -2.83
CA PHE A 118 9.96 1.09 -2.20
C PHE A 118 10.23 1.24 -0.71
N LYS A 119 10.49 0.13 0.00
CA LYS A 119 10.87 0.17 1.41
C LYS A 119 12.13 1.02 1.66
N ALA A 120 13.18 0.83 0.86
CA ALA A 120 14.42 1.58 1.00
C ALA A 120 14.18 3.09 0.84
N ARG A 121 13.42 3.49 -0.20
CA ARG A 121 13.05 4.88 -0.46
C ARG A 121 12.27 5.50 0.69
N LEU A 122 11.29 4.78 1.24
CA LEU A 122 10.48 5.22 2.39
C LEU A 122 11.29 5.38 3.67
N LEU A 123 12.38 4.62 3.83
CA LEU A 123 13.32 4.75 4.95
C LEU A 123 14.37 5.86 4.74
N GLY A 124 14.27 6.62 3.65
CA GLY A 124 15.19 7.70 3.34
C GLY A 124 16.49 7.25 2.67
N ASP A 125 16.58 6.00 2.20
CA ASP A 125 17.70 5.58 1.35
C ASP A 125 17.43 6.06 -0.09
N PRO A 126 18.24 6.99 -0.64
CA PRO A 126 18.01 7.58 -1.95
C PRO A 126 18.41 6.67 -3.11
N GLN A 127 18.66 5.36 -2.91
CA GLN A 127 18.98 4.48 -4.04
C GLN A 127 17.88 4.49 -5.10
N GLU A 128 18.22 5.14 -6.21
CA GLU A 128 17.28 5.62 -7.22
C GLU A 128 16.52 4.47 -7.90
N LEU A 129 15.21 4.62 -7.96
CA LEU A 129 14.37 3.97 -8.97
C LEU A 129 14.59 4.67 -10.33
N HIS A 130 15.82 4.69 -10.82
CA HIS A 130 16.08 5.01 -12.21
C HIS A 130 15.71 3.80 -13.08
N GLN A 131 14.44 3.71 -13.47
CA GLN A 131 14.05 2.95 -14.65
C GLN A 131 13.70 3.94 -15.77
N HIS A 132 14.72 4.23 -16.57
CA HIS A 132 14.74 4.78 -17.93
C HIS A 132 13.80 5.94 -18.29
N GLY A 133 14.43 7.12 -18.50
CA GLY A 133 13.95 8.15 -19.42
C GLY A 133 15.08 8.64 -20.31
N THR A 134 14.98 8.35 -21.62
CA THR A 134 15.76 8.85 -22.78
C THR A 134 17.09 8.17 -23.15
N SER A 135 17.01 7.24 -24.11
CA SER A 135 17.58 7.41 -25.46
C SER A 135 16.92 6.44 -26.43
#